data_AF-A0A1Z4C401-F1
#
_entry.id   AF-A0A1Z4C401-F1
#
_cell.length_a   1.000
_cell.length_b   1.000
_cell.length_c   1.000
_cell.angle_alpha   90.00
_cell.angle_beta   90.00
_cell.angle_gamma   90.00
#
_symmetry.space_group_name_H-M   'P 1'
#
loop_
_entity.id
_entity.type
_entity.pdbx_description
1 polymer ?
#
loop_
_entity_poly.entity_id
_entity_poly.type
_entity_poly.pdbx_seq_one_letter_code
_entity_poly.pdbx_strand_id
1 'polypeptide(L)'
;MIKIDKNSVAMPDSLKLPLPVHFQNGIVPRTSKTTHNRRLELITHGSYIDEKRYNERYKRPDIKKALKDLYKEKCAFCEQRVESRHVEHYRPKKTYYWLAFSWDNLLVACPTCNEFKGTHFAINGALANFANTHAAVQAIHCSSAGYDAAELPQMVNPEVTDPRGKISFSQDGRISSNDGRFAYTSKYPPAKLGALWCEPLKAVKQVANAACQ
;
A
#
# COMPACT_ATOMS: atom_id res chain seq x y z
N MET A 1 -3.42 -5.14 -12.27
CA MET A 1 -2.61 -5.06 -11.05
C MET A 1 -1.28 -5.69 -11.30
N ILE A 2 -0.20 -4.98 -10.99
CA ILE A 2 1.14 -5.57 -10.98
C ILE A 2 1.09 -6.69 -9.95
N LYS A 3 1.44 -7.91 -10.36
CA LYS A 3 1.63 -9.00 -9.41
C LYS A 3 2.88 -8.68 -8.58
N ILE A 4 2.67 -8.36 -7.31
CA ILE A 4 3.73 -8.04 -6.36
C ILE A 4 3.95 -9.26 -5.48
N ASP A 5 5.21 -9.69 -5.36
CA ASP A 5 5.61 -10.67 -4.37
C ASP A 5 6.48 -10.00 -3.31
N LYS A 6 5.88 -9.62 -2.19
CA LYS A 6 6.60 -9.02 -1.07
C LYS A 6 7.59 -9.96 -0.39
N ASN A 7 7.42 -11.28 -0.54
CA ASN A 7 8.35 -12.26 0.02
C ASN A 7 9.65 -12.34 -0.77
N SER A 8 9.63 -11.88 -2.04
CA SER A 8 10.82 -11.80 -2.89
C SER A 8 11.75 -10.63 -2.54
N VAL A 9 11.32 -9.70 -1.68
CA VAL A 9 12.09 -8.51 -1.29
C VAL A 9 12.39 -8.53 0.21
N ALA A 10 13.66 -8.30 0.54
CA ALA A 10 14.07 -8.17 1.94
C ALA A 10 13.33 -7.01 2.61
N MET A 11 12.68 -7.29 3.74
CA MET A 11 12.02 -6.26 4.53
C MET A 11 13.02 -5.16 4.93
N PRO A 12 12.65 -3.87 4.85
CA PRO A 12 13.51 -2.77 5.26
C PRO A 12 13.98 -2.87 6.70
N ASP A 13 15.24 -2.51 6.96
CA ASP A 13 15.85 -2.58 8.28
C ASP A 13 15.12 -1.76 9.35
N SER A 14 14.50 -0.63 8.97
CA SER A 14 13.70 0.18 9.91
C SER A 14 12.47 -0.57 10.44
N LEU A 15 11.93 -1.53 9.69
CA LEU A 15 10.74 -2.30 10.08
C LEU A 15 11.08 -3.54 10.91
N LYS A 16 12.28 -4.11 10.72
CA LYS A 16 12.74 -5.30 11.43
C LYS A 16 12.72 -5.11 12.95
N LEU A 17 12.40 -6.19 13.65
CA LEU A 17 12.57 -6.26 15.09
C LEU A 17 14.07 -6.17 15.43
N PRO A 18 14.45 -5.49 16.52
CA PRO A 18 15.85 -5.28 16.92
C PRO A 18 16.47 -6.55 17.53
N LEU A 19 16.41 -7.66 16.79
CA LEU A 19 17.00 -8.94 17.17
C LEU A 19 18.19 -9.22 16.25
N PRO A 20 19.34 -9.72 16.77
CA PRO A 20 20.53 -10.00 15.96
C PRO A 20 20.27 -10.86 14.73
N VAL A 21 19.35 -11.82 14.85
CA VAL A 21 18.96 -12.75 13.77
C VAL A 21 18.40 -12.05 12.51
N HIS A 22 17.97 -10.79 12.63
CA HIS A 22 17.36 -10.04 11.52
C HIS A 22 18.34 -9.12 10.77
N PHE A 23 19.56 -8.93 11.27
CA PHE A 23 20.55 -8.02 10.68
C PHE A 23 21.80 -8.77 10.22
N GLN A 24 22.31 -8.39 9.05
CA GLN A 24 23.58 -8.93 8.54
C GLN A 24 24.70 -8.59 9.54
N ASN A 25 25.47 -9.61 9.92
CA ASN A 25 26.55 -9.56 10.93
C ASN A 25 26.08 -9.45 12.39
N GLY A 26 24.78 -9.60 12.68
CA GLY A 26 24.24 -9.54 14.05
C GLY A 26 24.26 -8.15 14.70
N ILE A 27 24.69 -7.12 13.97
CA ILE A 27 24.77 -5.74 14.45
C ILE A 27 23.36 -5.13 14.39
N VAL A 28 22.72 -5.05 15.54
CA VAL A 28 21.41 -4.42 15.67
C VAL A 28 21.57 -2.90 15.65
N PRO A 29 20.93 -2.16 14.72
CA PRO A 29 20.90 -0.71 14.77
C PRO A 29 20.33 -0.23 16.11
N ARG A 30 20.76 0.94 16.58
CA ARG A 30 20.16 1.56 17.79
C ARG A 30 18.63 1.47 17.70
N THR A 31 17.99 0.99 18.76
CA THR A 31 16.53 0.74 18.81
C THR A 31 15.70 1.95 18.36
N SER A 32 16.19 3.17 18.62
CA SER A 32 15.60 4.44 18.17
C SER A 32 15.53 4.62 16.65
N LYS A 33 16.29 3.85 15.87
CA LYS A 33 16.24 3.82 14.40
C LYS A 33 15.19 2.83 13.88
N THR A 34 14.87 1.80 14.65
CA THR A 34 13.82 0.83 14.32
C THR A 34 12.43 1.36 14.70
N THR A 35 11.40 0.77 14.11
CA THR A 35 10.00 1.05 14.47
C THR A 35 9.54 0.34 15.75
N HIS A 36 10.34 -0.59 16.27
CA HIS A 36 9.93 -1.51 17.34
C HIS A 36 9.49 -0.79 18.62
N ASN A 37 10.28 0.14 19.15
CA ASN A 37 9.89 0.83 20.39
C ASN A 37 8.58 1.61 20.21
N ARG A 38 8.44 2.32 19.08
CA ARG A 38 7.19 3.05 18.78
C ARG A 38 6.01 2.11 18.60
N ARG A 39 6.23 0.92 18.04
CA ARG A 39 5.20 -0.12 17.95
C ARG A 39 4.74 -0.56 19.33
N LEU A 40 5.66 -0.87 20.23
CA LEU A 40 5.32 -1.27 21.60
C LEU A 40 4.59 -0.17 22.36
N GLU A 41 4.99 1.10 22.19
CA GLU A 41 4.29 2.24 22.76
C GLU A 41 2.84 2.33 22.27
N LEU A 42 2.59 2.19 20.95
CA LEU A 42 1.24 2.19 20.39
C LEU A 42 0.42 0.99 20.88
N ILE A 43 1.03 -0.20 20.96
CA ILE A 43 0.37 -1.42 21.45
C ILE A 43 -0.05 -1.26 22.90
N THR A 44 0.86 -0.79 23.76
CA THR A 44 0.58 -0.54 25.18
C THR A 44 -0.44 0.57 25.37
N HIS A 45 -0.40 1.61 24.53
CA HIS A 45 -1.37 2.70 24.57
C HIS A 45 -2.78 2.29 24.11
N GLY A 46 -2.89 1.26 23.27
CA GLY A 46 -4.17 0.73 22.78
C GLY A 46 -4.82 1.58 21.68
N SER A 47 -4.10 2.57 21.12
CA SER A 47 -4.59 3.40 20.02
C SER A 47 -3.44 4.02 19.23
N TYR A 48 -3.74 4.58 18.05
CA TYR A 48 -2.74 5.27 17.24
C TYR A 48 -2.53 6.71 17.73
N ILE A 49 -1.27 7.07 18.01
CA ILE A 49 -0.89 8.43 18.40
C ILE A 49 -0.48 9.22 17.16
N ASP A 50 -1.27 10.22 16.79
CA ASP A 50 -1.06 11.03 15.57
C ASP A 50 -0.07 12.18 15.77
N GLU A 51 1.15 11.85 16.18
CA GLU A 51 2.25 12.81 16.31
C GLU A 51 3.35 12.54 15.28
N LYS A 52 4.13 13.60 14.97
CA LYS A 52 5.27 13.54 14.05
C LYS A 52 6.22 12.37 14.34
N ARG A 53 6.53 12.11 15.63
CA ARG A 53 7.47 11.06 16.06
C ARG A 53 7.04 9.63 15.70
N TYR A 54 5.73 9.37 15.53
CA TYR A 54 5.17 8.10 15.07
C TYR A 54 4.97 8.12 13.55
N ASN A 55 4.44 9.23 13.02
CA ASN A 55 4.15 9.38 11.60
C ASN A 55 5.37 9.31 10.67
N GLU A 56 6.54 9.72 11.15
CA GLU A 56 7.78 9.65 10.35
C GLU A 56 8.36 8.23 10.26
N ARG A 57 7.91 7.28 11.09
CA ARG A 57 8.51 5.95 11.23
C ARG A 57 8.23 5.03 10.04
N TYR A 58 7.01 5.01 9.52
CA TYR A 58 6.72 4.29 8.27
C TYR A 58 7.15 5.09 7.02
N LYS A 59 7.60 6.34 7.18
CA LYS A 59 8.06 7.22 6.07
C LYS A 59 9.58 7.23 5.92
N ARG A 60 10.30 6.30 6.55
CA ARG A 60 11.75 6.22 6.50
C ARG A 60 12.26 5.99 5.06
N PRO A 61 13.46 6.49 4.70
CA PRO A 61 13.97 6.42 3.33
C PRO A 61 14.11 5.00 2.77
N ASP A 62 14.55 4.05 3.60
CA ASP A 62 14.69 2.63 3.24
C ASP A 62 13.33 1.99 2.90
N ILE A 63 12.29 2.28 3.69
CA ILE A 63 10.91 1.82 3.43
C ILE A 63 10.41 2.40 2.11
N LYS A 64 10.54 3.72 1.94
CA LYS A 64 10.12 4.39 0.70
C LYS A 64 10.84 3.84 -0.53
N LYS A 65 12.15 3.59 -0.42
CA LYS A 65 12.95 3.00 -1.50
C LYS A 65 12.49 1.59 -1.84
N ALA A 66 12.36 0.72 -0.83
CA ALA A 66 11.91 -0.66 -1.04
C ALA A 66 10.53 -0.72 -1.70
N LEU A 67 9.59 0.11 -1.22
CA LEU A 67 8.26 0.24 -1.80
C LEU A 67 8.31 0.79 -3.23
N LYS A 68 9.13 1.81 -3.50
CA LYS A 68 9.31 2.37 -4.85
C LYS A 68 9.79 1.31 -5.84
N ASP A 69 10.81 0.54 -5.45
CA ASP A 69 11.43 -0.49 -6.28
C ASP A 69 10.44 -1.63 -6.53
N LEU A 70 9.73 -2.08 -5.48
CA LEU A 70 8.71 -3.12 -5.54
C LEU A 70 7.57 -2.77 -6.51
N TYR A 71 7.07 -1.54 -6.41
CA TYR A 71 5.93 -1.07 -7.22
C TYR A 71 6.33 -0.49 -8.58
N LYS A 72 7.63 -0.48 -8.92
CA LYS A 72 8.15 0.06 -10.19
C LYS A 72 7.61 1.47 -10.49
N GLU A 73 7.63 2.32 -9.47
CA GLU A 73 7.15 3.72 -9.52
C GLU A 73 5.64 3.91 -9.80
N LYS A 74 4.84 2.85 -9.67
CA LYS A 74 3.38 2.91 -9.87
C LYS A 74 2.61 2.94 -8.55
N CYS A 75 1.40 3.49 -8.61
CA CYS A 75 0.44 3.41 -7.50
C CYS A 75 -0.12 1.97 -7.37
N ALA A 76 -0.29 1.47 -6.14
CA ALA A 76 -0.86 0.16 -5.87
C ALA A 76 -2.32 0.04 -6.33
N PHE A 77 -3.08 1.14 -6.28
CA PHE A 77 -4.52 1.15 -6.55
C PHE A 77 -4.85 1.46 -8.01
N CYS A 78 -4.35 2.59 -8.53
CA CYS A 78 -4.65 3.01 -9.90
C CYS A 78 -3.64 2.52 -10.95
N GLU A 79 -2.52 1.90 -10.53
CA GLU A 79 -1.45 1.41 -11.40
C GLU A 79 -0.80 2.44 -12.32
N GLN A 80 -1.10 3.72 -12.15
CA GLN A 80 -0.47 4.80 -12.90
C GLN A 80 0.93 5.07 -12.33
N ARG A 81 1.85 5.40 -13.23
CA ARG A 81 3.15 5.97 -12.84
C ARG A 81 2.90 7.37 -12.29
N VAL A 82 3.41 7.63 -11.11
CA VAL A 82 3.13 8.87 -10.36
C VAL A 82 4.43 9.43 -9.86
N GLU A 83 4.61 10.75 -9.87
CA GLU A 83 5.84 11.39 -9.37
C GLU A 83 5.82 11.58 -7.85
N SER A 84 4.65 11.92 -7.30
CA SER A 84 4.43 12.00 -5.85
C SER A 84 3.89 10.68 -5.32
N ARG A 85 4.54 10.12 -4.29
CA ARG A 85 4.19 8.84 -3.66
C ARG A 85 4.04 9.01 -2.16
N HIS A 86 2.97 8.44 -1.63
CA HIS A 86 2.72 8.30 -0.22
C HIS A 86 2.84 6.83 0.19
N VAL A 87 3.29 6.62 1.43
CA VAL A 87 3.21 5.31 2.08
C VAL A 87 1.80 5.19 2.65
N GLU A 88 0.98 4.34 2.05
CA GLU A 88 -0.38 4.02 2.48
C GLU A 88 -0.39 2.83 3.43
N HIS A 89 -1.46 2.72 4.22
CA HIS A 89 -1.82 1.55 4.98
C HIS A 89 -3.04 0.87 4.34
N TYR A 90 -2.95 -0.42 4.01
CA TYR A 90 -4.12 -1.19 3.53
C TYR A 90 -5.25 -1.15 4.56
N ARG A 91 -4.95 -1.58 5.80
CA ARG A 91 -5.77 -1.41 6.99
C ARG A 91 -5.46 -0.08 7.66
N PRO A 92 -6.47 0.78 7.93
CA PRO A 92 -6.25 2.11 8.45
C PRO A 92 -5.58 2.08 9.84
N LYS A 93 -4.43 2.73 9.97
CA LYS A 93 -3.63 2.76 11.20
C LYS A 93 -4.39 3.28 12.43
N LYS A 94 -5.45 4.09 12.25
CA LYS A 94 -6.28 4.61 13.35
C LYS A 94 -7.02 3.49 14.09
N THR A 95 -7.49 2.49 13.34
CA THR A 95 -8.18 1.31 13.89
C THR A 95 -7.17 0.21 14.20
N TYR A 96 -6.22 -0.02 13.30
CA TYR A 96 -5.23 -1.10 13.37
C TYR A 96 -3.85 -0.57 13.76
N TYR A 97 -3.76 0.07 14.93
CA TYR A 97 -2.56 0.79 15.38
C TYR A 97 -1.33 -0.11 15.51
N TRP A 98 -1.51 -1.39 15.84
CA TRP A 98 -0.42 -2.38 15.89
C TRP A 98 0.18 -2.68 14.50
N LEU A 99 -0.59 -2.47 13.43
CA LEU A 99 -0.17 -2.64 12.03
C LEU A 99 0.35 -1.36 11.37
N ALA A 100 0.48 -0.26 12.10
CA ALA A 100 0.95 1.02 11.55
C ALA A 100 2.36 0.94 10.94
N PHE A 101 3.17 -0.02 11.38
CA PHE A 101 4.53 -0.25 10.87
C PHE A 101 4.67 -1.66 10.27
N SER A 102 3.58 -2.31 9.88
CA SER A 102 3.66 -3.68 9.35
C SER A 102 3.93 -3.70 7.85
N TRP A 103 4.97 -4.41 7.40
CA TRP A 103 5.33 -4.54 5.99
C TRP A 103 4.18 -5.05 5.10
N ASP A 104 3.43 -6.06 5.55
CA ASP A 104 2.23 -6.57 4.87
C ASP A 104 1.03 -5.60 4.86
N ASN A 105 1.14 -4.47 5.58
CA ASN A 105 0.13 -3.43 5.63
C ASN A 105 0.54 -2.14 4.90
N LEU A 106 1.82 -1.97 4.53
CA LEU A 106 2.30 -0.75 3.85
C LEU A 106 2.28 -0.89 2.33
N LEU A 107 1.66 0.07 1.64
CA LEU A 107 1.53 0.12 0.17
C LEU A 107 2.07 1.46 -0.38
N VAL A 108 2.26 1.53 -1.70
CA VAL A 108 2.48 2.81 -2.40
C VAL A 108 1.16 3.33 -2.94
N ALA A 109 0.82 4.57 -2.64
CA ALA A 109 -0.33 5.23 -3.26
C ALA A 109 0.03 6.63 -3.76
N CYS A 110 -0.66 7.08 -4.80
CA CYS A 110 -0.65 8.49 -5.20
C CYS A 110 -1.49 9.33 -4.21
N PRO A 111 -1.28 10.66 -4.16
CA PRO A 111 -2.03 11.53 -3.25
C PRO A 111 -3.55 11.34 -3.38
N THR A 112 -4.05 11.28 -4.61
CA THR A 112 -5.47 11.08 -4.92
C THR A 112 -6.01 9.77 -4.35
N CYS A 113 -5.39 8.62 -4.66
CA CYS A 113 -5.86 7.33 -4.16
C CYS A 113 -5.81 7.25 -2.63
N ASN A 114 -4.75 7.78 -2.02
CA ASN A 114 -4.57 7.82 -0.57
C ASN A 114 -5.65 8.69 0.12
N GLU A 115 -5.95 9.86 -0.44
CA GLU A 115 -6.99 10.74 0.08
C GLU A 115 -8.39 10.14 -0.07
N PHE A 116 -8.73 9.61 -1.24
CA PHE A 116 -10.03 8.97 -1.47
C PHE A 116 -10.23 7.73 -0.61
N LYS A 117 -9.20 6.89 -0.45
CA LYS A 117 -9.29 5.73 0.43
C LYS A 117 -9.46 6.15 1.88
N GLY A 118 -8.63 7.08 2.36
CA GLY A 118 -8.66 7.54 3.75
C GLY A 118 -8.72 6.36 4.74
N THR A 119 -9.75 6.38 5.59
CA THR A 119 -10.04 5.32 6.56
C THR A 119 -11.15 4.37 6.11
N HIS A 120 -11.57 4.39 4.84
CA HIS A 120 -12.62 3.51 4.32
C HIS A 120 -12.10 2.07 4.22
N PHE A 121 -12.55 1.23 5.13
CA PHE A 121 -12.19 -0.19 5.22
C PHE A 121 -13.36 -0.98 5.80
N ALA A 122 -14.42 -1.16 5.00
CA ALA A 122 -15.58 -1.94 5.42
C ALA A 122 -15.24 -3.43 5.51
N ILE A 123 -15.78 -4.09 6.54
CA ILE A 123 -15.60 -5.50 6.84
C ILE A 123 -16.98 -6.16 6.95
N ASN A 124 -17.08 -7.43 6.58
CA ASN A 124 -18.31 -8.24 6.74
C ASN A 124 -18.22 -9.22 7.91
N GLY A 125 -17.02 -9.49 8.39
CA GLY A 125 -16.73 -10.39 9.51
C GLY A 125 -16.46 -9.66 10.81
N ALA A 126 -15.63 -10.28 11.65
CA ALA A 126 -15.26 -9.74 12.95
C ALA A 126 -14.03 -8.83 12.83
N LEU A 127 -14.04 -7.72 13.57
CA LEU A 127 -12.86 -6.86 13.67
C LEU A 127 -11.69 -7.66 14.27
N ALA A 128 -10.52 -7.63 13.62
CA ALA A 128 -9.36 -8.29 14.19
C ALA A 128 -8.96 -7.68 15.53
N ASN A 129 -8.55 -8.55 16.44
CA ASN A 129 -7.96 -8.16 17.71
C ASN A 129 -6.47 -8.56 17.74
N PHE A 130 -5.68 -7.81 18.52
CA PHE A 130 -4.26 -8.09 18.71
C PHE A 130 -3.98 -8.48 20.15
N ALA A 131 -3.55 -9.73 20.35
CA ALA A 131 -3.04 -10.18 21.64
C ALA A 131 -1.60 -9.69 21.80
N ASN A 132 -1.34 -8.84 22.80
CA ASN A 132 -0.01 -8.31 23.11
C ASN A 132 0.91 -9.38 23.72
N THR A 133 1.34 -10.33 22.89
CA THR A 133 2.26 -11.41 23.23
C THR A 133 3.51 -11.32 22.39
N HIS A 134 4.62 -11.87 22.90
CA HIS A 134 5.88 -11.88 22.16
C HIS A 134 5.76 -12.55 20.79
N ALA A 135 5.07 -13.69 20.71
CA ALA A 135 4.83 -14.42 19.46
C ALA A 135 4.03 -13.59 18.45
N ALA A 136 2.98 -12.88 18.89
CA ALA A 136 2.19 -12.01 18.01
C ALA A 136 3.00 -10.82 17.48
N VAL A 137 3.87 -10.22 18.30
CA VAL A 137 4.77 -9.15 17.86
C VAL A 137 5.80 -9.68 16.85
N GLN A 138 6.32 -10.90 17.03
CA GLN A 138 7.23 -11.54 16.08
C GLN A 138 6.57 -11.84 14.72
N ALA A 139 5.30 -12.24 14.72
CA ALA A 139 4.55 -12.59 13.52
C ALA A 139 3.89 -11.39 12.81
N ILE A 140 4.02 -10.17 13.36
CA ILE A 140 3.18 -9.04 12.97
C ILE A 140 3.25 -8.68 11.48
N HIS A 141 4.41 -8.93 10.85
CA HIS A 141 4.67 -8.65 9.44
C HIS A 141 4.08 -9.63 8.45
N CYS A 142 3.52 -10.75 8.94
CA CYS A 142 2.95 -11.82 8.14
C CYS A 142 1.52 -12.19 8.62
N SER A 143 0.83 -11.25 9.24
CA SER A 143 -0.45 -11.50 9.94
C SER A 143 -1.68 -11.14 9.09
N SER A 144 -1.50 -10.40 8.00
CA SER A 144 -2.58 -9.90 7.14
C SER A 144 -3.54 -11.00 6.64
N ALA A 145 -3.01 -12.15 6.20
CA ALA A 145 -3.84 -13.26 5.72
C ALA A 145 -4.74 -13.87 6.81
N GLY A 146 -4.26 -13.93 8.05
CA GLY A 146 -5.06 -14.39 9.19
C GLY A 146 -6.19 -13.41 9.51
N TYR A 147 -5.92 -12.12 9.41
CA TYR A 147 -6.94 -11.09 9.59
C TYR A 147 -7.96 -11.06 8.46
N ASP A 148 -7.55 -11.25 7.21
CA ASP A 148 -8.47 -11.31 6.06
C ASP A 148 -9.53 -12.41 6.24
N ALA A 149 -9.14 -13.57 6.79
CA ALA A 149 -10.04 -14.70 7.05
C ALA A 149 -11.11 -14.38 8.09
N ALA A 150 -10.80 -13.57 9.10
CA ALA A 150 -11.74 -13.17 10.15
C ALA A 150 -12.59 -11.96 9.76
N GLU A 151 -11.98 -10.97 9.11
CA GLU A 151 -12.60 -9.67 8.80
C GLU A 151 -13.45 -9.70 7.53
N LEU A 152 -13.13 -10.56 6.56
CA LEU A 152 -13.76 -10.57 5.23
C LEU A 152 -13.84 -9.14 4.63
N PRO A 153 -12.70 -8.47 4.39
CA PRO A 153 -12.67 -7.07 4.01
C PRO A 153 -13.32 -6.85 2.63
N GLN A 154 -14.21 -5.86 2.55
CA GLN A 154 -14.81 -5.45 1.28
C GLN A 154 -13.79 -4.80 0.35
N MET A 155 -12.82 -4.08 0.91
CA MET A 155 -11.70 -3.51 0.14
C MET A 155 -10.80 -4.62 -0.41
N VAL A 156 -10.48 -4.54 -1.69
CA VAL A 156 -9.51 -5.43 -2.33
C VAL A 156 -8.11 -5.00 -1.94
N ASN A 157 -7.31 -5.96 -1.48
CA ASN A 157 -5.86 -5.75 -1.33
C ASN A 157 -5.19 -5.98 -2.70
N PRO A 158 -4.55 -4.94 -3.29
CA PRO A 158 -3.94 -5.04 -4.61
C PRO A 158 -2.80 -6.06 -4.74
N GLU A 159 -2.16 -6.42 -3.63
CA GLU A 159 -1.00 -7.31 -3.65
C GLU A 159 -1.37 -8.79 -3.76
N VAL A 160 -2.56 -9.16 -3.28
CA VAL A 160 -2.98 -10.57 -3.15
C VAL A 160 -4.13 -10.93 -4.09
N THR A 161 -4.85 -9.95 -4.63
CA THR A 161 -6.07 -10.21 -5.42
C THR A 161 -5.86 -9.90 -6.89
N ASP A 162 -6.06 -10.90 -7.74
CA ASP A 162 -6.01 -10.74 -9.19
C ASP A 162 -7.31 -10.08 -9.73
N PRO A 163 -7.21 -8.94 -10.46
CA PRO A 163 -8.38 -8.27 -11.05
C PRO A 163 -8.87 -8.91 -12.36
N ARG A 164 -8.11 -9.81 -12.99
CA ARG A 164 -8.44 -10.35 -14.31
C ARG A 164 -9.81 -11.03 -14.30
N GLY A 165 -10.66 -10.66 -15.26
CA GLY A 165 -12.03 -11.16 -15.39
C GLY A 165 -13.02 -10.64 -14.34
N LYS A 166 -12.58 -9.77 -13.41
CA LYS A 166 -13.44 -9.20 -12.36
C LYS A 166 -13.78 -7.74 -12.59
N ILE A 167 -12.97 -7.02 -13.36
CA ILE A 167 -13.20 -5.61 -13.69
C ILE A 167 -13.47 -5.44 -15.19
N SER A 168 -14.32 -4.47 -15.52
CA SER A 168 -14.64 -4.03 -16.88
C SER A 168 -14.45 -2.53 -16.98
N PHE A 169 -14.14 -2.05 -18.19
CA PHE A 169 -13.96 -0.63 -18.47
C PHE A 169 -15.03 -0.16 -19.45
N SER A 170 -15.68 0.95 -19.14
CA SER A 170 -16.58 1.64 -20.07
C SER A 170 -15.79 2.56 -21.01
N GLN A 171 -16.45 3.05 -22.06
CA GLN A 171 -15.83 3.93 -23.08
C GLN A 171 -15.29 5.24 -22.51
N ASP A 172 -15.82 5.71 -21.39
CA ASP A 172 -15.35 6.90 -20.65
C ASP A 172 -14.25 6.58 -19.61
N GLY A 173 -13.73 5.34 -19.60
CA GLY A 173 -12.65 4.91 -18.72
C GLY A 173 -13.09 4.61 -17.29
N ARG A 174 -14.39 4.54 -17.00
CA ARG A 174 -14.87 4.12 -15.68
C ARG A 174 -14.72 2.62 -15.47
N ILE A 175 -14.39 2.24 -14.24
CA ILE A 175 -14.22 0.84 -13.84
C ILE A 175 -15.53 0.36 -13.22
N SER A 176 -16.07 -0.75 -13.73
CA SER A 176 -17.20 -1.48 -13.17
C SER A 176 -16.82 -2.93 -12.87
N SER A 177 -17.56 -3.57 -11.96
CA SER A 177 -17.33 -4.95 -11.56
C SER A 177 -18.64 -5.55 -11.07
N ASN A 178 -18.87 -6.82 -11.40
CA ASN A 178 -19.95 -7.62 -10.81
C ASN A 178 -19.52 -8.28 -9.49
N ASP A 179 -18.21 -8.37 -9.23
CA ASP A 179 -17.66 -8.79 -7.94
C ASP A 179 -17.83 -7.64 -6.93
N GLY A 180 -18.48 -7.93 -5.80
CA GLY A 180 -18.82 -6.94 -4.78
C GLY A 180 -17.61 -6.26 -4.14
N ARG A 181 -16.47 -6.94 -4.00
CA ARG A 181 -15.26 -6.34 -3.41
C ARG A 181 -14.61 -5.37 -4.38
N PHE A 182 -14.54 -5.74 -5.66
CA PHE A 182 -14.02 -4.86 -6.70
C PHE A 182 -14.95 -3.66 -6.94
N ALA A 183 -16.27 -3.85 -6.87
CA ALA A 183 -17.26 -2.77 -6.95
C ALA A 183 -17.19 -1.82 -5.74
N TYR A 184 -16.85 -2.33 -4.56
CA TYR A 184 -16.58 -1.50 -3.38
C TYR A 184 -15.28 -0.69 -3.57
N THR A 185 -14.22 -1.35 -4.02
CA THR A 185 -12.89 -0.74 -4.18
C THR A 185 -12.88 0.32 -5.28
N SER A 186 -13.60 0.11 -6.38
CA SER A 186 -13.67 1.07 -7.50
C SER A 186 -14.36 2.39 -7.17
N LYS A 187 -14.98 2.51 -5.99
CA LYS A 187 -15.50 3.80 -5.48
C LYS A 187 -14.37 4.73 -5.01
N TYR A 188 -13.17 4.20 -4.75
CA TYR A 188 -12.07 4.90 -4.12
C TYR A 188 -10.77 4.63 -4.89
N PRO A 189 -10.34 5.50 -5.82
CA PRO A 189 -10.86 6.80 -6.22
C PRO A 189 -11.99 6.72 -7.27
N PRO A 190 -12.87 7.74 -7.39
CA PRO A 190 -13.88 7.76 -8.44
C PRO A 190 -13.19 7.60 -9.78
N ALA A 191 -13.73 6.74 -10.63
CA ALA A 191 -13.13 6.23 -11.86
C ALA A 191 -12.91 7.29 -12.99
N LYS A 192 -12.61 8.54 -12.64
CA LYS A 192 -12.15 9.62 -13.50
C LYS A 192 -10.62 9.75 -13.49
N LEU A 193 -9.89 8.65 -13.67
CA LEU A 193 -8.48 8.70 -14.10
C LEU A 193 -8.28 8.07 -15.49
N GLY A 194 -9.35 8.06 -16.30
CA GLY A 194 -9.31 7.84 -17.75
C GLY A 194 -8.94 9.09 -18.57
N ALA A 195 -8.65 10.23 -17.94
CA ALA A 195 -8.38 11.50 -18.63
C ALA A 195 -6.89 11.84 -18.86
N LEU A 196 -6.00 10.85 -18.82
CA LEU A 196 -4.59 11.04 -19.23
C LEU A 196 -4.08 9.98 -20.21
N TRP A 197 -4.98 9.19 -20.81
CA TRP A 197 -4.65 8.27 -21.91
C TRP A 197 -5.62 8.43 -23.10
N CYS A 198 -6.05 9.67 -23.35
CA CYS A 198 -6.73 10.08 -24.58
C CYS A 198 -6.24 11.47 -25.00
N GLU A 199 -4.94 11.64 -25.18
CA GLU A 199 -4.47 12.48 -26.27
C GLU A 199 -3.83 11.55 -27.31
N PRO A 200 -4.42 11.36 -28.50
CA PRO A 200 -3.61 10.99 -29.64
C PRO A 200 -2.56 12.10 -29.78
N LEU A 201 -1.30 11.72 -29.96
CA LEU A 201 -0.23 12.58 -30.45
C LEU A 201 -0.71 13.30 -31.73
N LYS A 202 -1.40 14.45 -31.58
CA LYS A 202 -1.55 15.46 -32.61
C LYS A 202 -0.28 16.28 -32.63
N ALA A 203 0.79 15.65 -33.08
CA ALA A 203 2.00 16.34 -33.53
C ALA A 203 2.75 15.49 -34.58
N VAL A 204 2.02 14.86 -35.51
CA VAL A 204 2.56 14.50 -36.82
C VAL A 204 1.52 14.93 -37.87
N LYS A 205 1.58 16.20 -38.24
CA LYS A 205 1.09 16.68 -39.53
C LYS A 205 2.23 17.41 -40.22
N GLN A 206 2.71 16.76 -41.28
CA GLN A 206 3.13 17.35 -42.54
C GLN A 206 4.09 18.55 -42.48
N VAL A 207 5.36 18.27 -42.74
CA VAL A 207 5.98 18.85 -43.94
C VAL A 207 6.63 17.70 -44.69
N ALA A 208 5.90 17.13 -45.64
CA ALA A 208 6.49 16.40 -46.76
C ALA A 208 6.43 17.34 -47.97
N ASN A 209 7.59 17.55 -48.58
CA ASN A 209 7.86 17.91 -49.96
C ASN A 209 7.39 19.27 -50.51
N ALA A 210 8.37 20.16 -50.72
CA ALA A 210 8.63 20.76 -52.03
C ALA A 210 10.03 20.27 -52.45
N ALA A 211 10.16 19.38 -53.44
CA ALA A 211 10.41 19.70 -54.86
C ALA A 211 11.64 20.63 -55.00
N CYS A 212 12.81 20.12 -55.40
CA CYS A 212 13.18 19.90 -56.81
C CYS A 212 12.94 21.15 -57.67
N GLN A 213 13.91 22.07 -57.64
CA GLN A 213 14.48 22.82 -58.76
C GLN A 213 15.84 23.38 -58.32
#